data_AF-A0A938T5W1-F1
#
_entry.id   AF-A0A938T5W1-F1
#
_cell.length_a   1.000
_cell.length_b   1.000
_cell.length_c   1.000
_cell.angle_alpha   90.00
_cell.angle_beta   90.00
_cell.angle_gamma   90.00
#
_symmetry.space_group_name_H-M   'P 1'
#
loop_
_entity.id
_entity.type
_entity.pdbx_description
1 polymer ?
#
loop_
_entity_poly.entity_id
_entity_poly.type
_entity_poly.pdbx_seq_one_letter_code
_entity_poly.pdbx_strand_id
1 'polypeptide(L)'
;MLKPVLTKLNRPILCPPMNRRLTSFLTVFLVFTGTVIAPSLFARQPVSVPRDSVQAIIDGKRISIEYGRPSMRGRKIMGDFVPYNKVWRTGWGKATTLVTEADLELGGMEIPRGVYTLYTLPSEAQWKLIINKQTGQWGTIYNPQQDLARINMEKQRLNTPVEKLTFVLERGANYSGVLRIEWETTSLSLPFSVSPVPIIASPRDSVRLILADKMISVNYGSPSVRGRRIMGGVVPYGKVWRTGANEATLFVTEADLVIGGTVVPRGTYSLYTLPSRTTWWLIVNKETGQSGLVYHRKLDLARVKMQKRILPTSIDRFSISLTKTGNTAGVLVIEWERTSVSVPFRIKDS
;
A
#
# COMPACT_ATOMS: atom_id res chain seq x y z
N MET A 1 15.62 -21.51 -69.08
CA MET A 1 16.64 -20.44 -69.12
C MET A 1 17.57 -20.55 -67.92
N LEU A 2 18.81 -20.11 -68.09
CA LEU A 2 20.02 -20.41 -67.31
C LEU A 2 19.99 -20.12 -65.79
N LYS A 3 20.58 -21.09 -65.06
CA LYS A 3 21.63 -21.07 -64.00
C LYS A 3 21.60 -20.10 -62.79
N PRO A 4 22.10 -20.59 -61.62
CA PRO A 4 22.18 -19.91 -60.32
C PRO A 4 23.53 -19.22 -60.06
N VAL A 5 23.62 -18.40 -59.00
CA VAL A 5 24.89 -17.88 -58.45
C VAL A 5 25.05 -18.31 -56.99
N LEU A 6 26.03 -19.17 -56.76
CA LEU A 6 26.75 -19.40 -55.50
C LEU A 6 27.74 -18.27 -55.23
N THR A 7 28.01 -17.93 -53.97
CA THR A 7 29.40 -18.05 -53.43
C THR A 7 29.45 -17.93 -51.90
N LYS A 8 29.77 -19.05 -51.24
CA LYS A 8 30.51 -19.08 -49.96
C LYS A 8 31.99 -18.84 -50.28
N LEU A 9 32.67 -17.98 -49.53
CA LEU A 9 34.13 -17.99 -49.48
C LEU A 9 34.59 -18.56 -48.13
N ASN A 10 35.36 -19.63 -48.25
CA ASN A 10 36.23 -20.21 -47.24
C ASN A 10 37.64 -20.11 -47.82
N ARG A 11 38.65 -19.66 -47.07
CA ARG A 11 40.06 -19.95 -47.39
C ARG A 11 40.87 -20.23 -46.11
N PRO A 12 41.65 -21.33 -46.09
CA PRO A 12 42.56 -21.71 -45.02
C PRO A 12 44.01 -21.30 -45.34
N ILE A 13 44.88 -21.19 -44.32
CA ILE A 13 46.35 -21.16 -44.46
C ILE A 13 46.95 -21.83 -43.19
N LEU A 14 47.34 -23.11 -43.25
CA LEU A 14 48.72 -23.65 -43.39
C LEU A 14 49.72 -23.31 -42.25
N CYS A 15 50.11 -24.34 -41.48
CA CYS A 15 51.43 -24.53 -40.84
C CYS A 15 52.47 -24.93 -41.91
N PRO A 16 53.82 -24.77 -41.74
CA PRO A 16 54.68 -25.61 -40.86
C PRO A 16 56.01 -24.89 -40.42
N PRO A 17 57.13 -25.54 -40.01
CA PRO A 17 57.39 -26.87 -39.44
C PRO A 17 58.14 -26.89 -38.08
N MET A 18 58.10 -28.10 -37.53
CA MET A 18 58.89 -28.75 -36.47
C MET A 18 60.41 -28.54 -36.52
N ASN A 19 61.04 -28.37 -35.35
CA ASN A 19 62.41 -28.83 -35.13
C ASN A 19 62.60 -29.41 -33.72
N ARG A 20 62.93 -30.71 -33.68
CA ARG A 20 63.27 -31.50 -32.49
C ARG A 20 64.70 -31.20 -32.06
N ARG A 21 64.97 -31.03 -30.77
CA ARG A 21 66.13 -31.65 -30.11
C ARG A 21 65.79 -32.04 -28.66
N LEU A 22 66.18 -33.27 -28.35
CA LEU A 22 65.96 -34.03 -27.13
C LEU A 22 67.25 -33.93 -26.30
N THR A 23 67.19 -33.51 -25.05
CA THR A 23 68.26 -33.77 -24.07
C THR A 23 67.68 -33.84 -22.67
N SER A 24 67.77 -35.03 -22.09
CA SER A 24 67.49 -35.39 -20.70
C SER A 24 68.54 -34.76 -19.76
N PHE A 25 68.16 -34.40 -18.53
CA PHE A 25 68.75 -34.90 -17.27
C PHE A 25 68.45 -33.99 -16.06
N LEU A 26 68.24 -34.68 -14.93
CA LEU A 26 68.48 -34.29 -13.54
C LEU A 26 67.42 -33.47 -12.78
N THR A 27 66.53 -34.24 -12.16
CA THR A 27 65.74 -33.91 -10.97
C THR A 27 66.65 -33.47 -9.81
N VAL A 28 66.49 -32.23 -9.33
CA VAL A 28 66.97 -31.79 -8.02
C VAL A 28 65.74 -31.44 -7.18
N PHE A 29 65.46 -32.28 -6.19
CA PHE A 29 64.45 -32.01 -5.16
C PHE A 29 65.05 -31.00 -4.17
N LEU A 30 64.73 -29.71 -4.33
CA LEU A 30 65.01 -28.71 -3.32
C LEU A 30 63.83 -28.68 -2.34
N VAL A 31 64.01 -29.25 -1.15
CA VAL A 31 63.05 -29.14 -0.05
C VAL A 31 63.12 -27.71 0.49
N PHE A 32 62.23 -26.85 -0.01
CA PHE A 32 62.02 -25.52 0.55
C PHE A 32 60.99 -25.65 1.67
N THR A 33 61.43 -25.73 2.93
CA THR A 33 60.54 -25.56 4.08
C THR A 33 60.15 -24.09 4.17
N GLY A 34 59.21 -23.67 3.34
CA GLY A 34 58.59 -22.36 3.43
C GLY A 34 57.68 -22.32 4.64
N THR A 35 58.07 -21.58 5.67
CA THR A 35 57.17 -21.16 6.74
C THR A 35 56.07 -20.31 6.11
N VAL A 36 54.87 -20.87 5.96
CA VAL A 36 53.69 -20.11 5.53
C VAL A 36 53.29 -19.22 6.69
N ILE A 37 53.79 -17.98 6.70
CA ILE A 37 53.16 -16.93 7.50
C ILE A 37 51.87 -16.59 6.75
N ALA A 38 50.77 -17.24 7.12
CA ALA A 38 49.45 -16.82 6.69
C ALA A 38 49.26 -15.38 7.19
N PRO A 39 49.09 -14.37 6.31
CA PRO A 39 48.61 -13.09 6.79
C PRO A 39 47.27 -13.36 7.45
N SER A 40 47.18 -13.11 8.75
CA SER A 40 45.91 -13.01 9.44
C SER A 40 45.14 -11.87 8.78
N LEU A 41 44.34 -12.24 7.78
CA LEU A 41 43.20 -11.46 7.34
C LEU A 41 42.28 -11.38 8.56
N PHE A 42 42.55 -10.42 9.45
CA PHE A 42 41.47 -9.82 10.20
C PHE A 42 40.52 -9.29 9.14
N ALA A 43 39.52 -10.10 8.78
CA ALA A 43 38.34 -9.61 8.13
C ALA A 43 37.88 -8.43 8.97
N ARG A 44 38.04 -7.21 8.43
CA ARG A 44 37.49 -6.01 9.07
C ARG A 44 36.03 -6.34 9.30
N GLN A 45 35.63 -6.50 10.56
CA GLN A 45 34.21 -6.58 10.91
C GLN A 45 33.52 -5.43 10.17
N PRO A 46 32.40 -5.68 9.46
CA PRO A 46 31.69 -4.61 8.78
C PRO A 46 31.47 -3.51 9.80
N VAL A 47 31.95 -2.30 9.49
CA VAL A 47 31.89 -1.14 10.40
C VAL A 47 30.49 -1.10 10.99
N SER A 48 30.37 -1.36 12.30
CA SER A 48 29.08 -1.32 12.97
C SER A 48 28.53 0.08 12.81
N VAL A 49 27.54 0.24 11.94
CA VAL A 49 26.85 1.51 11.75
C VAL A 49 26.21 1.86 13.09
N PRO A 50 26.47 3.05 13.68
CA PRO A 50 25.76 3.46 14.88
C PRO A 50 24.25 3.43 14.61
N ARG A 51 23.49 2.74 15.46
CA ARG A 51 22.04 2.66 15.39
C ARG A 51 21.44 3.08 16.71
N ASP A 52 20.20 3.53 16.65
CA ASP A 52 19.43 3.92 17.81
C ASP A 52 17.94 3.60 17.58
N SER A 53 17.16 3.61 18.64
CA SER A 53 15.74 3.33 18.59
C SER A 53 14.97 4.21 19.56
N VAL A 54 13.80 4.68 19.12
CA VAL A 54 12.85 5.39 19.97
C VAL A 54 11.51 4.67 19.98
N GLN A 55 10.78 4.81 21.08
CA GLN A 55 9.46 4.24 21.22
C GLN A 55 8.53 5.16 22.00
N ALA A 56 7.24 5.10 21.67
CA ALA A 56 6.15 5.62 22.48
C ALA A 56 5.11 4.51 22.68
N ILE A 57 4.53 4.46 23.87
CA ILE A 57 3.38 3.61 24.18
C ILE A 57 2.19 4.54 24.37
N ILE A 58 1.17 4.38 23.53
CA ILE A 58 -0.06 5.15 23.56
C ILE A 58 -1.21 4.15 23.54
N ASP A 59 -2.09 4.21 24.54
CA ASP A 59 -3.18 3.25 24.72
C ASP A 59 -2.74 1.77 24.73
N GLY A 60 -1.59 1.50 25.36
CA GLY A 60 -1.01 0.16 25.40
C GLY A 60 -0.56 -0.38 24.04
N LYS A 61 -0.50 0.45 22.99
CA LYS A 61 0.01 0.12 21.66
C LYS A 61 1.37 0.77 21.47
N ARG A 62 2.34 -0.01 20.98
CA ARG A 62 3.70 0.46 20.73
C ARG A 62 3.84 1.08 19.34
N ILE A 63 4.50 2.22 19.29
CA ILE A 63 5.04 2.84 18.08
C ILE A 63 6.54 2.94 18.29
N SER A 64 7.34 2.39 17.39
CA SER A 64 8.80 2.40 17.50
C SER A 64 9.48 2.70 16.18
N ILE A 65 10.60 3.43 16.25
CA ILE A 65 11.45 3.72 15.11
C ILE A 65 12.86 3.23 15.41
N GLU A 66 13.41 2.39 14.53
CA GLU A 66 14.81 1.95 14.55
C GLU A 66 15.55 2.58 13.37
N TYR A 67 16.66 3.28 13.62
CA TYR A 67 17.34 4.07 12.59
C TYR A 67 18.86 4.03 12.73
N GLY A 68 19.55 4.30 11.62
CA GLY A 68 20.99 4.57 11.66
C GLY A 68 21.25 6.01 12.12
N ARG A 69 22.16 6.19 13.07
CA ARG A 69 22.43 7.45 13.79
C ARG A 69 23.81 8.04 13.41
N PRO A 70 24.00 8.55 12.18
CA PRO A 70 25.25 9.19 11.78
C PRO A 70 25.52 10.47 12.58
N SER A 71 26.80 10.83 12.71
CA SER A 71 27.27 12.07 13.35
C SER A 71 27.79 13.07 12.32
N MET A 72 27.79 14.37 12.64
CA MET A 72 28.30 15.41 11.75
C MET A 72 29.78 15.22 11.48
N ARG A 73 30.58 15.04 12.55
CA ARG A 73 32.05 14.92 12.47
C ARG A 73 32.70 16.06 11.67
N GLY A 74 32.21 17.29 11.88
CA GLY A 74 32.70 18.50 11.19
C GLY A 74 32.32 18.61 9.71
N ARG A 75 31.47 17.72 9.17
CA ARG A 75 30.99 17.78 7.78
C ARG A 75 29.76 18.67 7.65
N LYS A 76 29.60 19.28 6.48
CA LYS A 76 28.34 19.92 6.08
C LYS A 76 27.27 18.85 5.92
N ILE A 77 26.11 19.02 6.57
CA ILE A 77 25.03 18.02 6.53
C ILE A 77 23.96 18.41 5.53
N MET A 78 23.29 19.55 5.74
CA MET A 78 22.18 19.95 4.87
C MET A 78 22.68 20.43 3.50
N GLY A 79 22.14 19.84 2.43
CA GLY A 79 22.54 20.14 1.04
C GLY A 79 23.81 19.44 0.57
N ASP A 80 24.46 18.64 1.42
CA ASP A 80 25.61 17.79 1.07
C ASP A 80 25.33 16.32 1.44
N PHE A 81 25.51 15.95 2.72
CA PHE A 81 25.18 14.59 3.17
C PHE A 81 23.69 14.27 3.07
N VAL A 82 22.83 15.26 3.37
CA VAL A 82 21.40 15.20 3.14
C VAL A 82 21.08 15.92 1.83
N PRO A 83 20.76 15.19 0.74
CA PRO A 83 20.55 15.80 -0.55
C PRO A 83 19.20 16.50 -0.62
N TYR A 84 19.18 17.74 -1.12
CA TYR A 84 17.94 18.42 -1.44
C TYR A 84 17.32 17.90 -2.74
N ASN A 85 16.00 17.93 -2.78
CA ASN A 85 15.14 17.54 -3.89
C ASN A 85 15.33 16.08 -4.36
N LYS A 86 15.89 15.23 -3.50
CA LYS A 86 16.07 13.80 -3.75
C LYS A 86 15.57 13.02 -2.54
N VAL A 87 14.98 11.85 -2.78
CA VAL A 87 14.58 10.96 -1.69
C VAL A 87 15.83 10.54 -0.92
N TRP A 88 15.83 10.82 0.37
CA TRP A 88 16.88 10.48 1.30
C TRP A 88 16.39 9.36 2.22
N ARG A 89 17.28 8.42 2.54
CA ARG A 89 16.99 7.26 3.39
C ARG A 89 16.74 7.61 4.87
N THR A 90 16.95 8.87 5.24
CA THR A 90 16.75 9.39 6.61
C THR A 90 17.43 8.54 7.68
N GLY A 91 18.72 8.29 7.49
CA GLY A 91 19.53 7.39 8.32
C GLY A 91 20.81 6.94 7.61
N TRP A 92 21.46 5.91 8.16
CA TRP A 92 22.65 5.28 7.58
C TRP A 92 22.58 3.75 7.70
N GLY A 93 23.18 3.03 6.74
CA GLY A 93 23.15 1.55 6.69
C GLY A 93 21.76 0.98 6.34
N LYS A 94 21.21 0.14 7.22
CA LYS A 94 19.86 -0.44 7.11
C LYS A 94 18.78 0.64 7.18
N ALA A 95 17.73 0.45 6.40
CA ALA A 95 16.52 1.27 6.35
C ALA A 95 16.01 1.68 7.75
N THR A 96 15.59 2.93 7.87
CA THR A 96 14.89 3.43 9.06
C THR A 96 13.52 2.79 9.12
N THR A 97 13.28 1.98 10.14
CA THR A 97 12.10 1.12 10.24
C THR A 97 11.12 1.73 11.24
N LEU A 98 9.89 1.96 10.80
CA LEU A 98 8.75 2.25 11.67
C LEU A 98 7.99 0.95 11.92
N VAL A 99 7.74 0.63 13.18
CA VAL A 99 6.78 -0.41 13.59
C VAL A 99 5.68 0.26 14.38
N THR A 100 4.43 0.01 14.01
CA THR A 100 3.27 0.50 14.75
C THR A 100 2.29 -0.63 15.00
N GLU A 101 1.93 -0.83 16.28
CA GLU A 101 0.94 -1.81 16.71
C GLU A 101 -0.50 -1.31 16.58
N ALA A 102 -0.67 -0.01 16.29
CA ALA A 102 -1.95 0.62 16.02
C ALA A 102 -1.96 1.31 14.66
N ASP A 103 -3.16 1.58 14.17
CA ASP A 103 -3.33 2.49 13.05
C ASP A 103 -3.07 3.92 13.53
N LEU A 104 -2.30 4.67 12.74
CA LEU A 104 -1.91 6.04 13.03
C LEU A 104 -2.60 6.98 12.07
N GLU A 105 -3.02 8.14 12.55
CA GLU A 105 -3.18 9.32 11.72
C GLU A 105 -1.86 10.11 11.77
N LEU A 106 -1.26 10.38 10.61
CA LEU A 106 0.02 11.07 10.48
C LEU A 106 -0.14 12.22 9.49
N GLY A 107 -0.22 13.47 9.97
CA GLY A 107 -0.44 14.65 9.13
C GLY A 107 -1.62 14.54 8.17
N GLY A 108 -2.77 14.05 8.67
CA GLY A 108 -4.00 13.84 7.90
C GLY A 108 -4.02 12.58 7.02
N MET A 109 -2.98 11.76 7.06
CA MET A 109 -2.92 10.48 6.34
C MET A 109 -3.08 9.30 7.28
N GLU A 110 -3.89 8.32 6.89
CA GLU A 110 -4.03 7.07 7.64
C GLU A 110 -2.89 6.09 7.32
N ILE A 111 -2.18 5.66 8.35
CA ILE A 111 -1.10 4.66 8.29
C ILE A 111 -1.57 3.43 9.08
N PRO A 112 -1.96 2.33 8.41
CA PRO A 112 -2.39 1.13 9.11
C PRO A 112 -1.30 0.57 10.03
N ARG A 113 -1.69 -0.23 11.03
CA ARG A 113 -0.74 -0.98 11.84
C ARG A 113 0.16 -1.85 10.95
N GLY A 114 1.44 -1.94 11.28
CA GLY A 114 2.38 -2.70 10.48
C GLY A 114 3.82 -2.21 10.60
N VAL A 115 4.61 -2.66 9.64
CA VAL A 115 6.04 -2.34 9.53
C VAL A 115 6.26 -1.59 8.22
N TYR A 116 6.95 -0.46 8.30
CA TYR A 116 7.21 0.44 7.20
C TYR A 116 8.66 0.92 7.20
N THR A 117 9.11 1.41 6.05
CA THR A 117 10.36 2.17 5.97
C THR A 117 10.05 3.66 5.88
N LEU A 118 10.80 4.47 6.63
CA LEU A 118 10.75 5.92 6.56
C LEU A 118 11.83 6.44 5.60
N TYR A 119 11.41 7.28 4.66
CA TYR A 119 12.30 8.12 3.85
C TYR A 119 11.89 9.58 4.05
N THR A 120 12.73 10.51 3.64
CA THR A 120 12.36 11.92 3.53
C THR A 120 12.64 12.43 2.13
N LEU A 121 11.93 13.47 1.72
CA LEU A 121 12.25 14.29 0.55
C LEU A 121 12.63 15.69 1.06
N PRO A 122 13.92 15.93 1.29
CA PRO A 122 14.43 17.21 1.75
C PRO A 122 14.27 18.30 0.70
N SER A 123 13.98 19.52 1.13
CA SER A 123 14.20 20.72 0.30
C SER A 123 14.63 21.90 1.19
N GLU A 124 14.98 23.02 0.57
CA GLU A 124 15.31 24.23 1.33
C GLU A 124 14.12 24.75 2.14
N ALA A 125 12.92 24.74 1.56
CA ALA A 125 11.72 25.30 2.19
C ALA A 125 10.91 24.24 2.97
N GLN A 126 10.51 23.15 2.34
CA GLN A 126 9.54 22.19 2.88
C GLN A 126 10.04 20.75 2.75
N TRP A 127 10.04 20.01 3.85
CA TRP A 127 10.39 18.59 3.83
C TRP A 127 9.14 17.73 3.78
N LYS A 128 9.25 16.57 3.14
CA LYS A 128 8.21 15.54 3.23
C LYS A 128 8.75 14.30 3.93
N LEU A 129 7.98 13.74 4.83
CA LEU A 129 8.13 12.37 5.29
C LEU A 129 7.46 11.45 4.26
N ILE A 130 8.10 10.33 3.96
CA ILE A 130 7.58 9.30 3.07
C ILE A 130 7.47 8.01 3.87
N ILE A 131 6.27 7.44 3.90
CA ILE A 131 6.00 6.12 4.48
C ILE A 131 5.96 5.12 3.33
N ASN A 132 6.87 4.15 3.33
CA ASN A 132 7.01 3.17 2.25
C ASN A 132 6.75 1.74 2.76
N LYS A 133 5.99 0.95 1.99
CA LYS A 133 5.60 -0.43 2.34
C LYS A 133 6.71 -1.46 2.16
N GLN A 134 7.74 -1.13 1.39
CA GLN A 134 8.92 -1.97 1.24
C GLN A 134 9.68 -1.94 2.57
N THR A 135 10.06 -3.10 3.12
CA THR A 135 10.81 -3.21 4.40
C THR A 135 12.13 -3.97 4.26
N GLY A 136 13.08 -3.70 5.15
CA GLY A 136 14.33 -4.45 5.25
C GLY A 136 15.41 -4.10 4.23
N GLN A 137 15.31 -2.97 3.51
CA GLN A 137 16.33 -2.57 2.54
C GLN A 137 17.64 -2.18 3.24
N TRP A 138 18.73 -2.33 2.50
CA TRP A 138 20.02 -1.75 2.84
C TRP A 138 20.39 -0.64 1.85
N GLY A 139 21.10 0.38 2.31
CA GLY A 139 21.64 1.42 1.45
C GLY A 139 20.57 2.40 0.94
N THR A 140 20.52 2.61 -0.37
CA THR A 140 19.66 3.61 -1.04
C THR A 140 18.57 3.00 -1.91
N ILE A 141 18.29 1.71 -1.76
CA ILE A 141 17.23 1.02 -2.51
C ILE A 141 15.89 1.65 -2.14
N TYR A 142 15.20 2.22 -3.12
CA TYR A 142 13.93 2.90 -2.93
C TYR A 142 13.00 2.63 -4.12
N ASN A 143 11.78 2.17 -3.86
CA ASN A 143 10.75 2.00 -4.87
C ASN A 143 9.56 2.96 -4.62
N PRO A 144 9.35 3.99 -5.45
CA PRO A 144 8.27 4.96 -5.26
C PRO A 144 6.87 4.36 -5.41
N GLN A 145 6.72 3.23 -6.11
CA GLN A 145 5.42 2.54 -6.23
C GLN A 145 4.97 1.91 -4.90
N GLN A 146 5.89 1.77 -3.94
CA GLN A 146 5.60 1.25 -2.61
C GLN A 146 5.30 2.35 -1.59
N ASP A 147 5.31 3.63 -2.00
CA ASP A 147 4.92 4.72 -1.10
C ASP A 147 3.45 4.58 -0.70
N LEU A 148 3.21 4.50 0.60
CA LEU A 148 1.88 4.59 1.19
C LEU A 148 1.43 6.05 1.32
N ALA A 149 2.34 6.93 1.77
CA ALA A 149 2.03 8.34 2.01
C ALA A 149 3.26 9.23 1.81
N ARG A 150 3.02 10.48 1.43
CA ARG A 150 4.01 11.57 1.43
C ARG A 150 3.40 12.77 2.14
N ILE A 151 3.97 13.14 3.28
CA ILE A 151 3.34 14.07 4.24
C ILE A 151 4.29 15.23 4.48
N ASN A 152 3.79 16.46 4.40
CA ASN A 152 4.60 17.65 4.68
C ASN A 152 4.94 17.68 6.18
N MET A 153 6.21 17.94 6.48
CA MET A 153 6.68 18.15 7.85
C MET A 153 6.83 19.64 8.12
N GLU A 154 6.57 20.04 9.36
CA GLU A 154 6.93 21.37 9.82
C GLU A 154 8.44 21.43 10.02
N LYS A 155 9.09 22.45 9.44
CA LYS A 155 10.54 22.65 9.51
C LYS A 155 10.85 23.88 10.35
N GLN A 156 11.73 23.72 11.33
CA GLN A 156 12.21 24.80 12.17
C GLN A 156 13.75 24.79 12.20
N ARG A 157 14.35 25.97 12.39
CA ARG A 157 15.79 26.11 12.60
C ARG A 157 16.10 26.13 14.10
N LEU A 158 17.03 25.29 14.52
CA LEU A 158 17.53 25.24 15.90
C LEU A 158 18.66 26.24 16.10
N ASN A 159 18.70 26.86 17.28
CA ASN A 159 19.79 27.77 17.69
C ASN A 159 21.07 27.01 18.05
N THR A 160 20.92 25.80 18.59
CA THR A 160 22.03 24.92 18.96
C THR A 160 22.04 23.70 18.05
N PRO A 161 23.17 23.37 17.40
CA PRO A 161 23.24 22.23 16.50
C PRO A 161 23.16 20.89 17.25
N VAL A 162 22.44 19.94 16.66
CA VAL A 162 22.37 18.54 17.12
C VAL A 162 23.42 17.71 16.37
N GLU A 163 24.42 17.18 17.06
CA GLU A 163 25.58 16.50 16.46
C GLU A 163 25.25 15.17 15.76
N LYS A 164 24.24 14.45 16.23
CA LYS A 164 23.84 13.14 15.70
C LYS A 164 22.41 13.19 15.22
N LEU A 165 22.11 12.57 14.08
CA LEU A 165 20.73 12.40 13.64
C LEU A 165 19.93 11.79 14.78
N THR A 166 18.85 12.44 15.21
CA THR A 166 18.08 12.02 16.38
C THR A 166 16.61 12.02 16.02
N PHE A 167 15.97 10.87 16.20
CA PHE A 167 14.53 10.74 16.18
C PHE A 167 14.01 10.85 17.60
N VAL A 168 12.83 11.44 17.78
CA VAL A 168 12.10 11.49 19.04
C VAL A 168 10.64 11.14 18.77
N LEU A 169 10.06 10.33 19.64
CA LEU A 169 8.61 10.12 19.71
C LEU A 169 8.12 10.66 21.05
N GLU A 170 7.51 11.84 21.02
CA GLU A 170 6.94 12.49 22.20
C GLU A 170 5.48 12.05 22.34
N ARG A 171 5.07 11.62 23.53
CA ARG A 171 3.66 11.33 23.83
C ARG A 171 2.92 12.63 24.15
N GLY A 172 1.77 12.83 23.53
CA GLY A 172 0.82 13.90 23.82
C GLY A 172 -0.41 13.42 24.60
N ALA A 173 -1.36 14.33 24.80
CA ALA A 173 -2.69 14.03 25.36
C ALA A 173 -3.60 13.35 24.33
N ASN A 174 -4.72 12.76 24.76
CA ASN A 174 -5.78 12.26 23.86
C ASN A 174 -5.28 11.35 22.72
N TYR A 175 -4.53 10.31 23.09
CA TYR A 175 -3.98 9.34 22.13
C TYR A 175 -3.04 9.93 21.07
N SER A 176 -2.54 11.15 21.26
CA SER A 176 -1.64 11.82 20.31
C SER A 176 -0.16 11.72 20.70
N GLY A 177 0.69 12.12 19.76
CA GLY A 177 2.11 12.31 19.94
C GLY A 177 2.72 13.18 18.84
N VAL A 178 4.01 13.43 18.93
CA VAL A 178 4.78 14.15 17.92
C VAL A 178 6.01 13.33 17.54
N LEU A 179 6.17 13.10 16.25
CA LEU A 179 7.42 12.61 15.67
C LEU A 179 8.32 13.80 15.39
N ARG A 180 9.53 13.79 15.96
CA ARG A 180 10.56 14.79 15.71
C ARG A 180 11.80 14.15 15.09
N ILE A 181 12.41 14.81 14.12
CA ILE A 181 13.69 14.43 13.51
C ILE A 181 14.61 15.64 13.56
N GLU A 182 15.75 15.51 14.22
CA GLU A 182 16.69 16.62 14.42
C GLU A 182 18.10 16.24 13.98
N TRP A 183 18.74 17.14 13.23
CA TRP A 183 20.16 17.02 12.90
C TRP A 183 20.71 18.36 12.44
N GLU A 184 21.96 18.66 12.84
CA GLU A 184 22.55 19.98 12.63
C GLU A 184 21.62 21.05 13.23
N THR A 185 21.28 22.09 12.49
CA THR A 185 20.38 23.16 12.93
C THR A 185 18.95 22.96 12.40
N THR A 186 18.59 21.78 11.91
CA THR A 186 17.24 21.49 11.39
C THR A 186 16.47 20.62 12.37
N SER A 187 15.25 21.05 12.72
CA SER A 187 14.24 20.25 13.41
C SER A 187 13.04 20.08 12.49
N LEU A 188 12.54 18.85 12.40
CA LEU A 188 11.36 18.49 11.63
C LEU A 188 10.35 17.87 12.57
N SER A 189 9.11 18.35 12.56
CA SER A 189 8.04 17.81 13.38
C SER A 189 6.84 17.38 12.54
N LEU A 190 6.17 16.33 13.02
CA LEU A 190 4.90 15.87 12.48
C LEU A 190 4.03 15.31 13.62
N PRO A 191 2.86 15.89 13.90
CA PRO A 191 1.94 15.32 14.87
C PRO A 191 1.37 14.00 14.37
N PHE A 192 1.08 13.11 15.30
CA PHE A 192 0.39 11.86 15.05
C PHE A 192 -0.64 11.56 16.12
N SER A 193 -1.62 10.73 15.79
CA SER A 193 -2.55 10.17 16.76
C SER A 193 -2.70 8.67 16.55
N VAL A 194 -2.88 7.95 17.65
CA VAL A 194 -3.35 6.57 17.66
C VAL A 194 -4.86 6.65 17.59
N SER A 195 -5.44 6.05 16.55
CA SER A 195 -6.89 5.98 16.44
C SER A 195 -7.44 5.13 17.60
N PRO A 196 -8.30 5.66 18.48
CA PRO A 196 -8.82 4.94 19.66
C PRO A 196 -9.81 3.82 19.30
N VAL A 197 -10.10 3.64 18.01
CA VAL A 197 -10.91 2.54 17.48
C VAL A 197 -10.03 1.79 16.49
N PRO A 198 -9.85 0.45 16.60
CA PRO A 198 -9.13 -0.32 15.59
C PRO A 198 -9.74 -0.02 14.23
N ILE A 199 -8.94 0.47 13.28
CA ILE A 199 -9.41 0.71 11.92
C ILE A 199 -9.53 -0.66 11.28
N ILE A 200 -10.71 -1.29 11.37
CA ILE A 200 -11.04 -2.37 10.46
C ILE A 200 -10.92 -1.76 9.07
N ALA A 201 -9.94 -2.19 8.27
CA ALA A 201 -9.82 -1.75 6.90
C ALA A 201 -11.12 -2.12 6.18
N SER A 202 -12.04 -1.16 6.03
CA SER A 202 -13.44 -1.39 5.63
C SER A 202 -14.25 -2.12 6.71
N PRO A 203 -14.67 -1.44 7.80
CA PRO A 203 -15.57 -2.08 8.76
C PRO A 203 -16.85 -2.48 8.04
N ARG A 204 -17.47 -3.57 8.50
CA ARG A 204 -18.77 -3.97 7.98
C ARG A 204 -19.84 -3.06 8.57
N ASP A 205 -20.75 -2.63 7.72
CA ASP A 205 -21.95 -1.92 8.08
C ASP A 205 -23.17 -2.76 7.67
N SER A 206 -24.32 -2.49 8.26
CA SER A 206 -25.56 -3.20 7.99
C SER A 206 -26.77 -2.28 8.05
N VAL A 207 -27.59 -2.36 7.02
CA VAL A 207 -28.88 -1.67 6.98
C VAL A 207 -30.00 -2.69 6.96
N ARG A 208 -31.09 -2.36 7.66
CA ARG A 208 -32.30 -3.17 7.76
C ARG A 208 -33.51 -2.30 7.47
N LEU A 209 -34.42 -2.81 6.66
CA LEU A 209 -35.72 -2.23 6.37
C LEU A 209 -36.81 -3.27 6.58
N ILE A 210 -37.91 -2.88 7.24
CA ILE A 210 -39.11 -3.71 7.37
C ILE A 210 -40.20 -3.14 6.44
N LEU A 211 -40.73 -3.99 5.57
CA LEU A 211 -41.87 -3.70 4.69
C LEU A 211 -42.91 -4.80 4.87
N ALA A 212 -44.16 -4.44 5.17
CA ALA A 212 -45.24 -5.40 5.44
C ALA A 212 -44.81 -6.61 6.32
N ASP A 213 -44.18 -6.31 7.46
CA ASP A 213 -43.66 -7.29 8.43
C ASP A 213 -42.60 -8.28 7.88
N LYS A 214 -42.00 -7.98 6.73
CA LYS A 214 -40.90 -8.74 6.14
C LYS A 214 -39.62 -7.93 6.18
N MET A 215 -38.53 -8.58 6.61
CA MET A 215 -37.21 -7.95 6.65
C MET A 215 -36.52 -7.99 5.29
N ILE A 216 -35.91 -6.87 4.93
CA ILE A 216 -34.89 -6.74 3.90
C ILE A 216 -33.64 -6.18 4.57
N SER A 217 -32.48 -6.80 4.37
CA SER A 217 -31.22 -6.33 4.93
C SER A 217 -30.06 -6.41 3.94
N VAL A 218 -29.09 -5.51 4.12
CA VAL A 218 -27.83 -5.50 3.39
C VAL A 218 -26.70 -5.40 4.40
N ASN A 219 -25.73 -6.31 4.33
CA ASN A 219 -24.51 -6.27 5.11
C ASN A 219 -23.30 -6.14 4.17
N TYR A 220 -22.50 -5.09 4.33
CA TYR A 220 -21.50 -4.67 3.34
C TYR A 220 -20.25 -4.09 3.99
N GLY A 221 -19.11 -4.14 3.30
CA GLY A 221 -17.91 -3.41 3.73
C GLY A 221 -18.00 -1.93 3.38
N SER A 222 -17.73 -1.04 4.35
CA SER A 222 -17.83 0.44 4.21
C SER A 222 -16.43 1.11 4.21
N PRO A 223 -15.66 1.04 3.10
CA PRO A 223 -14.37 1.72 2.99
C PRO A 223 -14.49 3.26 2.87
N SER A 224 -13.51 3.98 3.41
CA SER A 224 -13.32 5.44 3.22
C SER A 224 -12.54 5.79 1.95
N VAL A 225 -12.59 7.03 1.45
CA VAL A 225 -11.85 7.45 0.25
C VAL A 225 -10.33 7.30 0.46
N ARG A 226 -9.82 7.80 1.60
CA ARG A 226 -8.40 7.74 2.01
C ARG A 226 -7.43 8.29 0.96
N GLY A 227 -7.79 9.39 0.30
CA GLY A 227 -6.98 10.01 -0.77
C GLY A 227 -6.79 9.14 -2.03
N ARG A 228 -7.49 8.01 -2.14
CA ARG A 228 -7.42 7.11 -3.30
C ARG A 228 -8.33 7.62 -4.40
N ARG A 229 -7.97 7.32 -5.64
CA ARG A 229 -8.89 7.43 -6.77
C ARG A 229 -9.98 6.37 -6.63
N ILE A 230 -11.21 6.74 -6.28
CA ILE A 230 -12.31 5.79 -6.13
C ILE A 230 -12.92 5.46 -7.48
N MET A 231 -13.52 6.43 -8.16
CA MET A 231 -14.17 6.21 -9.44
C MET A 231 -13.17 5.96 -10.58
N GLY A 232 -13.22 4.77 -11.19
CA GLY A 232 -12.22 4.31 -12.16
C GLY A 232 -10.90 3.87 -11.54
N GLY A 233 -10.82 3.76 -10.21
CA GLY A 233 -9.71 3.15 -9.46
C GLY A 233 -10.22 1.99 -8.61
N VAL A 234 -10.60 2.27 -7.36
CA VAL A 234 -11.20 1.26 -6.45
C VAL A 234 -12.51 0.70 -7.01
N VAL A 235 -13.32 1.54 -7.64
CA VAL A 235 -14.53 1.18 -8.39
C VAL A 235 -14.15 1.07 -9.87
N PRO A 236 -13.96 -0.14 -10.41
CA PRO A 236 -13.44 -0.32 -11.76
C PRO A 236 -14.54 -0.18 -12.82
N TYR A 237 -14.38 0.78 -13.74
CA TYR A 237 -15.34 0.91 -14.84
C TYR A 237 -15.27 -0.27 -15.83
N GLY A 238 -16.44 -0.73 -16.28
CA GLY A 238 -16.59 -1.81 -17.26
C GLY A 238 -16.31 -3.21 -16.71
N LYS A 239 -16.05 -3.35 -15.41
CA LYS A 239 -15.81 -4.65 -14.75
C LYS A 239 -16.78 -4.84 -13.61
N VAL A 240 -17.16 -6.09 -13.34
CA VAL A 240 -17.96 -6.41 -12.16
C VAL A 240 -17.14 -6.07 -10.91
N TRP A 241 -17.77 -5.33 -10.02
CA TRP A 241 -17.23 -4.90 -8.74
C TRP A 241 -18.04 -5.53 -7.62
N ARG A 242 -17.36 -5.95 -6.55
CA ARG A 242 -17.97 -6.56 -5.36
C ARG A 242 -18.89 -5.63 -4.54
N THR A 243 -18.99 -4.36 -4.94
CA THR A 243 -19.85 -3.35 -4.31
C THR A 243 -19.66 -3.25 -2.81
N GLY A 244 -18.46 -2.81 -2.41
CA GLY A 244 -17.98 -2.83 -1.03
C GLY A 244 -16.53 -3.26 -0.97
N ALA A 245 -16.08 -3.76 0.18
CA ALA A 245 -14.72 -4.22 0.40
C ALA A 245 -14.69 -5.49 1.26
N ASN A 246 -13.57 -6.21 1.19
CA ASN A 246 -13.32 -7.52 1.83
C ASN A 246 -14.26 -8.61 1.30
N GLU A 247 -15.21 -9.09 2.10
CA GLU A 247 -16.16 -10.12 1.65
C GLU A 247 -17.31 -9.53 0.80
N ALA A 248 -18.06 -10.39 0.12
CA ALA A 248 -19.20 -9.96 -0.68
C ALA A 248 -20.28 -9.24 0.15
N THR A 249 -20.94 -8.27 -0.48
CA THR A 249 -22.10 -7.59 0.09
C THR A 249 -23.27 -8.57 0.12
N LEU A 250 -23.71 -8.92 1.33
CA LEU A 250 -24.76 -9.90 1.55
C LEU A 250 -26.12 -9.19 1.59
N PHE A 251 -27.05 -9.67 0.79
CA PHE A 251 -28.43 -9.20 0.73
C PHE A 251 -29.38 -10.31 1.17
N VAL A 252 -30.25 -10.01 2.12
CA VAL A 252 -31.25 -10.94 2.64
C VAL A 252 -32.63 -10.32 2.48
N THR A 253 -33.59 -11.10 1.99
CA THR A 253 -34.99 -10.69 1.93
C THR A 253 -35.89 -11.83 2.39
N GLU A 254 -36.82 -11.53 3.29
CA GLU A 254 -37.85 -12.46 3.77
C GLU A 254 -39.11 -12.48 2.88
N ALA A 255 -39.14 -11.65 1.84
CA ALA A 255 -40.20 -11.58 0.85
C ALA A 255 -39.65 -11.80 -0.56
N ASP A 256 -40.52 -12.26 -1.46
CA ASP A 256 -40.27 -12.17 -2.89
C ASP A 256 -40.33 -10.69 -3.28
N LEU A 257 -39.28 -10.19 -3.95
CA LEU A 257 -39.18 -8.80 -4.35
C LEU A 257 -39.26 -8.68 -5.88
N VAL A 258 -39.82 -7.59 -6.36
CA VAL A 258 -39.63 -7.14 -7.75
C VAL A 258 -38.59 -6.03 -7.72
N ILE A 259 -37.42 -6.29 -8.33
CA ILE A 259 -36.31 -5.33 -8.45
C ILE A 259 -36.09 -5.06 -9.94
N GLY A 260 -36.35 -3.82 -10.38
CA GLY A 260 -36.24 -3.44 -11.79
C GLY A 260 -36.97 -4.37 -12.77
N GLY A 261 -38.17 -4.82 -12.38
CA GLY A 261 -39.01 -5.73 -13.18
C GLY A 261 -38.66 -7.21 -13.07
N THR A 262 -37.56 -7.59 -12.40
CA THR A 262 -37.19 -8.99 -12.18
C THR A 262 -37.66 -9.46 -10.81
N VAL A 263 -38.25 -10.65 -10.74
CA VAL A 263 -38.61 -11.28 -9.46
C VAL A 263 -37.36 -11.88 -8.82
N VAL A 264 -37.07 -11.46 -7.60
CA VAL A 264 -36.04 -11.98 -6.71
C VAL A 264 -36.74 -12.71 -5.57
N PRO A 265 -36.78 -14.05 -5.57
CA PRO A 265 -37.44 -14.81 -4.50
C PRO A 265 -36.83 -14.52 -3.14
N ARG A 266 -37.58 -14.72 -2.07
CA ARG A 266 -37.06 -14.65 -0.70
C ARG A 266 -35.81 -15.52 -0.55
N GLY A 267 -34.81 -15.04 0.18
CA GLY A 267 -33.55 -15.74 0.36
C GLY A 267 -32.36 -14.83 0.61
N THR A 268 -31.18 -15.41 0.44
CA THR A 268 -29.88 -14.78 0.68
C THR A 268 -29.10 -14.75 -0.63
N TYR A 269 -28.53 -13.59 -0.94
CA TYR A 269 -27.83 -13.31 -2.19
C TYR A 269 -26.58 -12.48 -1.93
N SER A 270 -25.68 -12.45 -2.92
CA SER A 270 -24.60 -11.47 -2.97
C SER A 270 -24.95 -10.36 -3.96
N LEU A 271 -24.64 -9.11 -3.60
CA LEU A 271 -24.77 -7.96 -4.51
C LEU A 271 -23.43 -7.61 -5.14
N TYR A 272 -23.46 -7.42 -6.45
CA TYR A 272 -22.36 -6.86 -7.23
C TYR A 272 -22.87 -5.69 -8.06
N THR A 273 -21.96 -4.88 -8.59
CA THR A 273 -22.31 -3.82 -9.53
C THR A 273 -21.40 -3.87 -10.75
N LEU A 274 -21.94 -3.47 -11.90
CA LEU A 274 -21.16 -3.23 -13.10
C LEU A 274 -21.16 -1.72 -13.39
N PRO A 275 -20.23 -0.97 -12.80
CA PRO A 275 -20.17 0.48 -12.96
C PRO A 275 -19.58 0.87 -14.31
N SER A 276 -20.07 1.97 -14.86
CA SER A 276 -19.41 2.68 -15.97
C SER A 276 -19.49 4.19 -15.74
N ARG A 277 -18.96 4.96 -16.68
CA ARG A 277 -19.05 6.43 -16.63
C ARG A 277 -20.50 6.92 -16.70
N THR A 278 -21.38 6.22 -17.42
CA THR A 278 -22.76 6.67 -17.68
C THR A 278 -23.80 5.74 -17.05
N THR A 279 -23.63 4.43 -17.22
CA THR A 279 -24.61 3.42 -16.81
C THR A 279 -24.07 2.55 -15.68
N TRP A 280 -24.91 2.25 -14.69
CA TRP A 280 -24.59 1.31 -13.63
C TRP A 280 -25.63 0.21 -13.61
N TRP A 281 -25.19 -1.02 -13.33
CA TRP A 281 -26.07 -2.16 -13.13
C TRP A 281 -25.87 -2.73 -11.74
N LEU A 282 -26.96 -3.01 -11.04
CA LEU A 282 -26.98 -3.89 -9.88
C LEU A 282 -27.06 -5.33 -10.39
N ILE A 283 -26.30 -6.23 -9.78
CA ILE A 283 -26.33 -7.66 -10.04
C ILE A 283 -26.70 -8.37 -8.75
N VAL A 284 -27.76 -9.16 -8.78
CA VAL A 284 -28.14 -10.06 -7.70
C VAL A 284 -27.65 -11.45 -8.07
N ASN A 285 -26.75 -12.02 -7.27
CA ASN A 285 -26.12 -13.30 -7.54
C ASN A 285 -26.51 -14.33 -6.46
N LYS A 286 -26.84 -15.56 -6.88
CA LYS A 286 -27.31 -16.65 -6.01
C LYS A 286 -26.20 -17.24 -5.13
N GLU A 287 -24.95 -16.99 -5.48
CA GLU A 287 -23.81 -17.46 -4.70
C GLU A 287 -23.58 -16.54 -3.49
N THR A 288 -23.27 -17.12 -2.33
CA THR A 288 -23.01 -16.40 -1.08
C THR A 288 -21.70 -16.85 -0.45
N GLY A 289 -21.11 -16.02 0.43
CA GLY A 289 -19.89 -16.38 1.14
C GLY A 289 -18.58 -16.18 0.37
N GLN A 290 -18.61 -15.55 -0.81
CA GLN A 290 -17.40 -15.23 -1.58
C GLN A 290 -16.58 -14.17 -0.84
N SER A 291 -15.27 -14.38 -0.82
CA SER A 291 -14.29 -13.37 -0.42
C SER A 291 -13.43 -12.94 -1.62
N GLY A 292 -12.93 -11.70 -1.59
CA GLY A 292 -11.98 -11.22 -2.59
C GLY A 292 -12.60 -10.83 -3.93
N LEU A 293 -12.11 -11.43 -5.03
CA LEU A 293 -12.45 -11.07 -6.42
C LEU A 293 -13.19 -12.19 -7.17
N VAL A 294 -13.57 -13.26 -6.47
CA VAL A 294 -14.25 -14.41 -7.08
C VAL A 294 -15.68 -14.01 -7.42
N TYR A 295 -16.07 -14.24 -8.68
CA TYR A 295 -17.41 -13.92 -9.18
C TYR A 295 -17.80 -14.89 -10.30
N HIS A 296 -18.94 -15.57 -10.14
CA HIS A 296 -19.46 -16.51 -11.12
C HIS A 296 -20.73 -15.99 -11.80
N ARG A 297 -20.57 -15.47 -13.02
CA ARG A 297 -21.67 -14.91 -13.84
C ARG A 297 -22.85 -15.86 -14.06
N LYS A 298 -22.61 -17.18 -14.15
CA LYS A 298 -23.67 -18.19 -14.33
C LYS A 298 -24.68 -18.25 -13.19
N LEU A 299 -24.35 -17.66 -12.04
CA LEU A 299 -25.19 -17.62 -10.85
C LEU A 299 -25.92 -16.28 -10.67
N ASP A 300 -25.80 -15.36 -11.63
CA ASP A 300 -26.59 -14.13 -11.64
C ASP A 300 -28.09 -14.48 -11.75
N LEU A 301 -28.88 -14.04 -10.78
CA LEU A 301 -30.33 -14.10 -10.81
C LEU A 301 -30.91 -12.91 -11.57
N ALA A 302 -30.36 -11.71 -11.37
CA ALA A 302 -30.87 -10.49 -11.98
C ALA A 302 -29.73 -9.52 -12.30
N ARG A 303 -29.92 -8.74 -13.38
CA ARG A 303 -29.12 -7.56 -13.71
C ARG A 303 -30.05 -6.39 -13.95
N VAL A 304 -30.00 -5.40 -13.08
CA VAL A 304 -30.95 -4.30 -13.06
C VAL A 304 -30.22 -2.99 -13.28
N LYS A 305 -30.69 -2.20 -14.26
CA LYS A 305 -30.13 -0.87 -14.52
C LYS A 305 -30.46 0.05 -13.35
N MET A 306 -29.44 0.74 -12.83
CA MET A 306 -29.58 1.70 -11.74
C MET A 306 -29.72 3.12 -12.28
N GLN A 307 -30.43 3.97 -11.54
CA GLN A 307 -30.45 5.41 -11.78
C GLN A 307 -29.19 6.02 -11.17
N LYS A 308 -28.42 6.80 -11.94
CA LYS A 308 -27.19 7.46 -11.48
C LYS A 308 -27.42 8.96 -11.38
N ARG A 309 -26.97 9.57 -10.29
CA ARG A 309 -26.88 11.02 -10.11
C ARG A 309 -25.53 11.42 -9.52
N ILE A 310 -25.14 12.67 -9.74
CA ILE A 310 -23.94 13.27 -9.13
C ILE A 310 -24.39 14.11 -7.94
N LEU A 311 -23.81 13.86 -6.78
CA LEU A 311 -24.08 14.60 -5.55
C LEU A 311 -23.34 15.95 -5.54
N PRO A 312 -23.89 16.98 -4.86
CA PRO A 312 -23.25 18.29 -4.74
C PRO A 312 -21.99 18.22 -3.87
N THR A 313 -22.01 17.40 -2.82
CA THR A 313 -20.90 17.17 -1.89
C THR A 313 -20.36 15.75 -2.03
N SER A 314 -19.10 15.56 -1.65
CA SER A 314 -18.46 14.25 -1.63
C SER A 314 -18.70 13.55 -0.31
N ILE A 315 -19.07 12.27 -0.36
CA ILE A 315 -19.20 11.38 0.79
C ILE A 315 -17.91 10.57 0.94
N ASP A 316 -17.27 10.63 2.10
CA ASP A 316 -16.00 9.91 2.35
C ASP A 316 -16.22 8.38 2.45
N ARG A 317 -17.24 7.95 3.19
CA ARG A 317 -17.49 6.54 3.44
C ARG A 317 -18.47 5.95 2.45
N PHE A 318 -18.08 4.81 1.85
CA PHE A 318 -19.00 4.02 1.04
C PHE A 318 -20.20 3.60 1.88
N SER A 319 -21.40 3.89 1.39
CA SER A 319 -22.66 3.57 2.07
C SER A 319 -23.62 2.84 1.14
N ILE A 320 -24.40 1.93 1.71
CA ILE A 320 -25.59 1.35 1.10
C ILE A 320 -26.75 1.58 2.07
N SER A 321 -27.83 2.18 1.60
CA SER A 321 -29.03 2.43 2.39
C SER A 321 -30.28 1.83 1.76
N LEU A 322 -31.25 1.51 2.61
CA LEU A 322 -32.59 1.07 2.23
C LEU A 322 -33.58 2.10 2.77
N THR A 323 -34.30 2.77 1.88
CA THR A 323 -35.28 3.80 2.25
C THR A 323 -36.68 3.32 1.93
N LYS A 324 -37.59 3.38 2.91
CA LYS A 324 -39.02 3.09 2.71
C LYS A 324 -39.63 4.17 1.81
N THR A 325 -40.34 3.76 0.76
CA THR A 325 -41.10 4.67 -0.13
C THR A 325 -42.59 4.37 -0.17
N GLY A 326 -43.02 3.27 0.45
CA GLY A 326 -44.42 2.88 0.61
C GLY A 326 -44.54 1.72 1.59
N ASN A 327 -45.75 1.18 1.80
CA ASN A 327 -45.92 0.06 2.73
C ASN A 327 -45.20 -1.22 2.28
N THR A 328 -45.17 -1.45 0.96
CA THR A 328 -44.55 -2.60 0.31
C THR A 328 -43.38 -2.22 -0.60
N ALA A 329 -42.94 -0.96 -0.59
CA ALA A 329 -41.94 -0.45 -1.52
C ALA A 329 -40.80 0.28 -0.81
N GLY A 330 -39.61 0.19 -1.41
CA GLY A 330 -38.43 0.89 -0.97
C GLY A 330 -37.45 1.16 -2.11
N VAL A 331 -36.37 1.84 -1.79
CA VAL A 331 -35.27 2.13 -2.71
C VAL A 331 -33.96 1.73 -2.04
N LEU A 332 -33.14 0.98 -2.79
CA LEU A 332 -31.75 0.71 -2.43
C LEU A 332 -30.90 1.82 -3.05
N VAL A 333 -30.09 2.49 -2.23
CA VAL A 333 -29.18 3.56 -2.67
C VAL A 333 -27.76 3.18 -2.30
N ILE A 334 -26.82 3.38 -3.22
CA ILE A 334 -25.39 3.20 -3.01
C ILE A 334 -24.71 4.54 -3.26
N GLU A 335 -23.95 5.03 -2.30
CA GLU A 335 -23.28 6.33 -2.42
C GLU A 335 -21.81 6.26 -2.02
N TRP A 336 -20.95 6.91 -2.81
CA TRP A 336 -19.54 7.09 -2.49
C TRP A 336 -18.92 8.20 -3.33
N GLU A 337 -18.04 9.01 -2.73
CA GLU A 337 -17.63 10.29 -3.27
C GLU A 337 -18.87 11.12 -3.69
N ARG A 338 -18.90 11.60 -4.93
CA ARG A 338 -20.02 12.34 -5.50
C ARG A 338 -20.96 11.47 -6.32
N THR A 339 -20.83 10.14 -6.29
CA THR A 339 -21.70 9.24 -7.06
C THR A 339 -22.79 8.68 -6.16
N SER A 340 -24.03 8.79 -6.60
CA SER A 340 -25.19 8.16 -5.98
C SER A 340 -25.89 7.34 -7.06
N VAL A 341 -26.10 6.05 -6.80
CA VAL A 341 -26.85 5.16 -7.68
C VAL A 341 -27.97 4.48 -6.91
N SER A 342 -29.13 4.36 -7.51
CA SER A 342 -30.30 3.79 -6.85
C SER A 342 -31.08 2.84 -7.73
N VAL A 343 -31.82 1.94 -7.07
CA VAL A 343 -32.78 1.05 -7.72
C VAL A 343 -34.00 0.88 -6.81
N PRO A 344 -35.23 1.10 -7.33
CA PRO A 344 -36.44 0.82 -6.57
C PRO A 344 -36.69 -0.69 -6.49
N PHE A 345 -37.31 -1.10 -5.40
CA PHE A 345 -37.82 -2.45 -5.21
C PHE A 345 -39.17 -2.41 -4.51
N ARG A 346 -39.95 -3.48 -4.67
CA ARG A 346 -41.20 -3.69 -3.94
C ARG A 346 -41.38 -5.15 -3.62
N ILE A 347 -42.16 -5.45 -2.60
CA ILE A 347 -42.68 -6.80 -2.36
C ILE A 347 -43.54 -7.18 -3.57
N LYS A 348 -43.34 -8.40 -4.07
CA LYS A 348 -44.18 -8.99 -5.09
C LYS A 348 -45.54 -9.30 -4.46
N ASP A 349 -46.60 -8.79 -5.07
CA ASP A 349 -47.96 -9.10 -4.65
C ASP A 349 -48.20 -10.62 -4.82
N SER A 350 -48.81 -11.23 -3.79
CA SER A 350 -49.05 -12.68 -3.72
C SER A 350 -49.91 -13.21 -4.85
#